data_AF-A0A914BZH1-F1
#
_entry.id   AF-A0A914BZH1-F1
#
_cell.length_a   1.000
_cell.length_b   1.000
_cell.length_c   1.000
_cell.angle_alpha   90.00
_cell.angle_beta   90.00
_cell.angle_gamma   90.00
#
_symmetry.space_group_name_H-M   'P 1'
#
loop_
_entity.id
_entity.type
_entity.pdbx_description
1 polymer ?
#
loop_
_entity_poly.entity_id
_entity_poly.type
_entity_poly.pdbx_seq_one_letter_code
_entity_poly.pdbx_strand_id
1 'polypeptide(L)'
;MGYIKSVFCSIATIPVFYITAVLFGAPLLSNFDDTFVFSAVLALFASFPLFYSTNGDFDQLCDIVLDYNFSSKSQYFAHRCAVGSLAGAWLGAIVIPLDWDRWWQKWPIPCLFGIFIGALLGLLVAQIQLYFGWGKASRFKRHFKII
;
A
#
# COMPACT_ATOMS: atom_id res chain seq x y z
N MET A 1 4.29 23.18 1.40
CA MET A 1 3.89 22.60 2.70
C MET A 1 3.34 21.17 2.62
N GLY A 2 2.48 20.83 1.65
CA GLY A 2 1.78 19.51 1.61
C GLY A 2 2.66 18.27 1.47
N TYR A 3 3.74 18.32 0.68
CA TYR A 3 4.63 17.17 0.51
C TYR A 3 5.36 16.77 1.81
N ILE A 4 5.78 17.76 2.61
CA ILE A 4 6.41 17.51 3.91
C ILE A 4 5.41 16.82 4.86
N LYS A 5 4.16 17.30 4.90
CA LYS A 5 3.07 16.66 5.65
C LYS A 5 2.88 15.20 5.21
N SER A 6 2.90 14.94 3.90
CA SER A 6 2.72 13.60 3.33
C SER A 6 3.81 12.62 3.82
N VAL A 7 5.07 13.06 3.84
CA VAL A 7 6.20 12.26 4.33
C VAL A 7 6.01 11.93 5.82
N PHE A 8 5.71 12.94 6.65
CA PHE A 8 5.48 12.72 8.08
C PHE A 8 4.31 11.79 8.35
N CYS A 9 3.18 11.96 7.66
CA CYS A 9 2.03 11.07 7.78
C CYS A 9 2.37 9.62 7.38
N SER A 10 3.20 9.44 6.34
CA SER A 10 3.62 8.11 5.90
C SER A 10 4.53 7.42 6.93
N ILE A 11 5.49 8.16 7.49
CA ILE A 11 6.36 7.66 8.57
C ILE A 11 5.53 7.30 9.81
N ALA A 12 4.51 8.09 10.13
CA ALA A 12 3.61 7.81 11.24
C ALA A 12 2.81 6.51 11.08
N THR A 13 2.69 5.95 9.87
CA THR A 13 2.03 4.64 9.66
C THR A 13 2.93 3.43 9.96
N ILE A 14 4.25 3.62 10.06
CA ILE A 14 5.20 2.54 10.39
C ILE A 14 4.83 1.83 11.71
N PRO A 15 4.62 2.52 12.86
CA PRO A 15 4.24 1.85 14.09
C PRO A 15 2.90 1.12 13.99
N VAL A 16 1.95 1.64 13.19
CA VAL A 16 0.66 0.98 12.97
C VAL A 16 0.85 -0.35 12.25
N PHE A 17 1.65 -0.39 11.20
CA PHE A 17 1.98 -1.64 10.50
C PHE A 17 2.80 -2.59 11.36
N TYR A 18 3.71 -2.07 12.18
CA TYR A 18 4.50 -2.88 13.11
C TYR A 18 3.62 -3.60 14.12
N ILE A 19 2.74 -2.86 14.80
CA ILE A 19 1.79 -3.42 15.76
C ILE A 19 0.88 -4.43 15.08
N THR A 20 0.38 -4.10 13.88
CA THR A 20 -0.46 -5.02 13.09
C THR A 20 0.30 -6.32 12.79
N ALA A 21 1.52 -6.25 12.28
CA ALA A 21 2.34 -7.43 11.98
C ALA A 21 2.54 -8.31 13.22
N VAL A 22 2.83 -7.70 14.37
CA VAL A 22 2.98 -8.43 15.65
C VAL A 22 1.68 -9.11 16.07
N LEU A 23 0.53 -8.43 15.93
CA LEU A 23 -0.78 -9.04 16.22
C LEU A 23 -1.10 -10.23 15.31
N PHE A 24 -0.56 -10.25 14.10
CA PHE A 24 -0.65 -11.37 13.16
C PHE A 24 0.47 -12.42 13.34
N GLY A 25 1.27 -12.33 14.40
CA GLY A 25 2.26 -13.33 14.78
C GLY A 25 3.70 -13.02 14.40
N ALA A 26 4.01 -11.79 13.96
CA ALA A 26 5.39 -11.38 13.74
C ALA A 26 6.18 -11.24 15.07
N PRO A 27 7.51 -11.44 15.06
CA PRO A 27 8.34 -11.29 16.24
C PRO A 27 8.32 -9.84 16.79
N LEU A 28 8.06 -9.69 18.09
CA LEU A 28 8.02 -8.38 18.75
C LEU A 28 9.41 -7.88 19.16
N LEU A 29 10.22 -8.73 19.82
CA LEU A 29 11.53 -8.33 20.41
C LEU A 29 12.70 -9.20 19.94
N SER A 30 12.45 -10.47 19.59
CA SER A 30 13.54 -11.39 19.20
C SER A 30 14.19 -10.98 17.89
N ASN A 31 13.40 -10.46 16.93
CA ASN A 31 13.87 -9.93 15.64
C ASN A 31 13.18 -8.57 15.38
N PHE A 32 13.45 -7.59 16.23
CA PHE A 32 12.88 -6.24 16.10
C PHE A 32 13.20 -5.63 14.72
N ASP A 33 14.45 -5.73 14.28
CA ASP A 33 14.92 -5.13 13.04
C ASP A 33 14.16 -5.64 11.81
N ASP A 34 13.86 -6.94 11.78
CA ASP A 34 13.12 -7.57 10.68
C ASP A 34 11.68 -7.04 10.58
N THR A 35 10.97 -7.00 11.70
CA THR A 35 9.59 -6.50 11.75
C THR A 35 9.54 -5.00 11.48
N PHE A 36 10.56 -4.24 11.91
CA PHE A 36 10.69 -2.82 11.63
C PHE A 36 10.93 -2.56 10.13
N VAL A 37 11.88 -3.27 9.51
CA VAL A 37 12.16 -3.16 8.08
C VAL A 37 10.93 -3.54 7.26
N PHE A 38 10.24 -4.63 7.60
CA PHE A 38 8.98 -5.00 6.96
C PHE A 38 7.95 -3.87 7.02
N SER A 39 7.74 -3.30 8.21
CA SER A 39 6.75 -2.24 8.42
C SER A 39 7.13 -0.95 7.70
N ALA A 40 8.41 -0.61 7.64
CA ALA A 40 8.92 0.55 6.91
C ALA A 40 8.76 0.39 5.40
N VAL A 41 9.09 -0.78 4.84
CA VAL A 41 8.91 -1.08 3.42
C VAL A 41 7.41 -1.10 3.07
N LEU A 42 6.58 -1.71 3.91
CA LEU A 42 5.13 -1.70 3.70
C LEU A 42 4.56 -0.28 3.74
N ALA A 43 5.01 0.58 4.67
CA ALA A 43 4.61 1.98 4.70
C ALA A 43 5.04 2.75 3.44
N LEU A 44 6.24 2.48 2.94
CA LEU A 44 6.77 3.10 1.73
C LEU A 44 5.96 2.74 0.48
N PHE A 45 5.42 1.52 0.40
CA PHE A 45 4.67 1.06 -0.77
C PHE A 45 3.15 1.26 -0.64
N ALA A 46 2.60 1.16 0.57
CA ALA A 46 1.17 1.30 0.83
C ALA A 46 0.76 2.74 1.19
N SER A 47 1.39 3.32 2.20
CA SER A 47 0.97 4.62 2.74
C SER A 47 1.55 5.80 1.95
N PHE A 48 2.84 5.75 1.60
CA PHE A 48 3.52 6.87 0.99
C PHE A 48 2.92 7.33 -0.35
N PRO A 49 2.61 6.44 -1.32
CA PRO A 49 2.00 6.86 -2.57
C PRO A 49 0.63 7.50 -2.36
N LEU A 50 -0.16 7.00 -1.40
CA LEU A 50 -1.47 7.53 -1.06
C LEU A 50 -1.37 8.97 -0.52
N PHE A 51 -0.57 9.18 0.54
CA PHE A 51 -0.38 10.50 1.13
C PHE A 51 0.25 11.48 0.15
N TYR A 52 1.21 11.03 -0.66
CA TYR A 52 1.81 11.86 -1.70
C TYR A 52 0.78 12.31 -2.74
N SER A 53 -0.14 11.42 -3.14
CA SER A 53 -1.19 11.74 -4.11
C SER A 53 -2.29 12.68 -3.58
N THR A 54 -2.45 12.79 -2.25
CA THR A 54 -3.40 13.70 -1.60
C THR A 54 -2.76 14.94 -0.99
N ASN A 55 -1.44 15.13 -1.16
CA ASN A 55 -0.67 16.18 -0.49
C ASN A 55 -0.81 16.17 1.04
N GLY A 56 -1.07 15.01 1.63
CA GLY A 56 -1.28 14.83 3.07
C GLY A 56 -2.64 15.32 3.56
N ASP A 57 -3.62 15.51 2.68
CA ASP A 57 -5.01 15.75 3.05
C ASP A 57 -5.67 14.43 3.50
N PHE A 58 -6.27 14.44 4.69
CA PHE A 58 -6.89 13.26 5.29
C PHE A 58 -8.29 13.01 4.74
N ASP A 59 -9.05 14.06 4.41
CA ASP A 59 -10.40 13.89 3.89
C ASP A 59 -10.35 13.23 2.50
N GLN A 60 -9.43 13.70 1.65
CA GLN A 60 -9.18 13.08 0.35
C GLN A 60 -8.62 11.65 0.48
N LEU A 61 -7.85 11.36 1.53
CA LEU A 61 -7.37 10.01 1.77
C LEU A 61 -8.54 9.07 2.10
N CYS A 62 -9.45 9.50 2.98
CA CYS A 62 -10.66 8.76 3.31
C CYS A 62 -11.54 8.52 2.08
N ASP A 63 -11.74 9.54 1.24
CA ASP A 63 -12.49 9.41 -0.02
C ASP A 63 -11.89 8.34 -0.96
N ILE A 64 -10.56 8.25 -1.02
CA ILE A 64 -9.83 7.29 -1.86
C ILE A 64 -9.93 5.88 -1.28
N VAL A 65 -9.69 5.72 0.02
CA VAL A 65 -9.55 4.42 0.69
C VAL A 65 -10.91 3.79 1.02
N LEU A 66 -11.87 4.60 1.50
CA LEU A 66 -13.19 4.13 1.94
C LEU A 66 -14.20 4.20 0.81
N ASP A 67 -14.28 5.34 0.12
CA ASP A 67 -15.32 5.60 -0.85
C ASP A 67 -14.94 5.21 -2.28
N TYR A 68 -13.69 4.81 -2.56
CA TYR A 68 -13.19 4.54 -3.92
C TYR A 68 -13.47 5.71 -4.87
N ASN A 69 -13.29 6.94 -4.40
CA ASN A 69 -13.48 8.15 -5.18
C ASN A 69 -12.12 8.73 -5.58
N PHE A 70 -11.83 8.70 -6.88
CA PHE A 70 -10.52 9.11 -7.42
C PHE A 70 -10.67 10.39 -8.25
N SER A 71 -10.02 11.46 -7.81
CA SER A 71 -10.00 12.75 -8.52
C SER A 71 -8.90 12.81 -9.58
N SER A 72 -7.85 11.99 -9.45
CA SER A 72 -6.70 11.97 -10.35
C SER A 72 -6.28 10.54 -10.71
N LYS A 73 -5.66 10.37 -11.89
CA LYS A 73 -5.02 9.09 -12.26
C LYS A 73 -3.95 8.71 -11.22
N SER A 74 -3.20 9.68 -10.71
CA SER A 74 -2.16 9.45 -9.69
C SER A 74 -2.74 8.80 -8.43
N GLN A 75 -3.89 9.29 -7.95
CA GLN A 75 -4.60 8.71 -6.80
C GLN A 75 -5.06 7.27 -7.06
N TYR A 76 -5.52 6.99 -8.28
CA TYR A 76 -5.89 5.63 -8.68
C TYR A 76 -4.69 4.67 -8.69
N PHE A 77 -3.56 5.08 -9.27
CA PHE A 77 -2.33 4.28 -9.25
C PHE A 77 -1.81 4.08 -7.83
N ALA A 78 -1.82 5.13 -7.00
CA ALA A 78 -1.42 5.07 -5.59
C ALA A 78 -2.28 4.05 -4.82
N HIS A 79 -3.61 4.12 -4.97
CA HIS A 79 -4.53 3.17 -4.35
C HIS A 79 -4.29 1.74 -4.81
N ARG A 80 -4.13 1.50 -6.12
CA ARG A 80 -3.86 0.16 -6.65
C ARG A 80 -2.51 -0.39 -6.21
N CYS A 81 -1.49 0.45 -6.14
CA CYS A 81 -0.19 0.11 -5.57
C CYS A 81 -0.33 -0.31 -4.10
N ALA A 82 -1.08 0.46 -3.30
CA ALA A 82 -1.26 0.18 -1.88
C ALA A 82 -2.02 -1.12 -1.63
N VAL A 83 -3.16 -1.33 -2.30
CA VAL A 83 -3.93 -2.56 -2.21
C VAL A 83 -3.11 -3.76 -2.67
N GLY A 84 -2.38 -3.63 -3.78
CA GLY A 84 -1.50 -4.69 -4.28
C GLY A 84 -0.39 -5.04 -3.30
N SER A 85 0.26 -4.03 -2.72
CA SER A 85 1.35 -4.19 -1.74
C SER A 85 0.88 -4.88 -0.46
N LEU A 86 -0.28 -4.47 0.08
CA LEU A 86 -0.90 -5.08 1.25
C LEU A 86 -1.31 -6.53 0.93
N ALA A 87 -2.04 -6.77 -0.16
CA ALA A 87 -2.42 -8.13 -0.53
C ALA A 87 -1.20 -9.03 -0.73
N GLY A 88 -0.17 -8.52 -1.41
CA GLY A 88 1.08 -9.24 -1.65
C GLY A 88 1.84 -9.57 -0.37
N ALA A 89 1.98 -8.61 0.56
CA ALA A 89 2.59 -8.84 1.88
C ALA A 89 1.91 -9.99 2.63
N TRP A 90 0.58 -9.98 2.71
CA TRP A 90 -0.18 -11.00 3.43
C TRP A 90 -0.15 -12.36 2.71
N LEU A 91 -0.17 -12.38 1.37
CA LEU A 91 0.04 -13.62 0.60
C LEU A 91 1.44 -14.20 0.84
N GLY A 92 2.47 -13.35 0.94
CA GLY A 92 3.82 -13.78 1.31
C GLY A 92 3.85 -14.45 2.69
N ALA A 93 3.09 -13.93 3.66
CA ALA A 93 3.00 -14.51 4.99
C ALA A 93 2.43 -15.94 5.00
N ILE A 94 1.53 -16.28 4.05
CA ILE A 94 0.98 -17.65 3.90
C ILE A 94 2.07 -18.67 3.56
N VAL A 95 3.18 -18.24 2.95
CA VAL A 95 4.27 -19.14 2.57
C VAL A 95 5.15 -19.51 3.77
N ILE A 96 5.13 -18.73 4.85
CA ILE A 96 5.95 -18.96 6.06
C ILE A 96 5.62 -20.29 6.76
N PRO A 97 4.36 -20.72 6.95
CA PRO A 97 4.04 -22.02 7.54
C PRO A 97 4.18 -23.20 6.57
N LEU A 98 4.46 -22.97 5.28
CA LEU A 98 4.54 -24.04 4.28
C LEU A 98 5.87 -24.77 4.40
N ASP A 99 5.92 -25.94 5.03
CA ASP A 99 7.13 -26.66 5.45
C ASP A 99 8.07 -27.10 4.29
N TRP A 100 8.68 -26.13 3.61
CA TRP A 100 9.64 -26.32 2.52
C TRP A 100 11.09 -26.19 3.02
N ASP A 101 11.28 -25.84 4.30
CA ASP A 101 12.56 -25.68 4.98
C ASP A 101 13.58 -24.82 4.18
N ARG A 102 13.10 -23.72 3.58
CA ARG A 102 13.96 -22.84 2.77
C ARG A 102 14.34 -21.55 3.51
N TRP A 103 15.56 -21.10 3.26
CA TRP A 103 16.08 -19.86 3.85
C TRP A 103 15.27 -18.62 3.45
N TRP A 104 14.71 -18.59 2.24
CA TRP A 104 13.89 -17.47 1.75
C TRP A 104 12.50 -17.43 2.40
N GLN A 105 12.08 -18.50 3.08
CA GLN A 105 10.78 -18.63 3.75
C GLN A 105 10.76 -17.93 5.12
N LYS A 106 11.94 -17.56 5.65
CA LYS A 106 12.07 -16.92 6.96
C LYS A 106 11.46 -15.51 6.96
N TRP A 107 10.79 -15.14 8.04
CA TRP A 107 10.32 -13.77 8.26
C TRP A 107 11.51 -12.79 8.15
N PRO A 108 11.36 -11.64 7.46
CA PRO A 108 10.20 -11.12 6.74
C PRO A 108 10.28 -11.34 5.22
N ILE A 109 11.19 -12.20 4.74
CA ILE A 109 11.62 -12.28 3.34
C ILE A 109 10.45 -12.54 2.38
N PRO A 110 9.57 -13.55 2.58
CA PRO A 110 8.45 -13.79 1.66
C PRO A 110 7.50 -12.60 1.57
N CYS A 111 7.25 -11.94 2.69
CA CYS A 111 6.36 -10.78 2.77
C CYS A 111 6.95 -9.59 2.01
N LEU A 112 8.26 -9.35 2.10
CA LEU A 112 8.93 -8.31 1.34
C LEU A 112 8.82 -8.55 -0.18
N PHE A 113 9.10 -9.77 -0.65
CA PHE A 113 8.88 -10.13 -2.06
C PHE A 113 7.40 -9.96 -2.46
N GLY A 114 6.50 -10.35 -1.58
CA GLY A 114 5.06 -10.12 -1.72
C GLY A 114 4.71 -8.66 -1.94
N ILE A 115 5.30 -7.73 -1.17
CA ILE A 115 5.10 -6.28 -1.34
C ILE A 115 5.51 -5.84 -2.74
N PHE A 116 6.71 -6.18 -3.19
CA PHE A 116 7.21 -5.74 -4.50
C PHE A 116 6.38 -6.31 -5.65
N ILE A 117 6.09 -7.61 -5.62
CA ILE A 117 5.28 -8.28 -6.65
C ILE A 117 3.85 -7.73 -6.63
N GLY A 118 3.27 -7.59 -5.45
CA GLY A 118 1.93 -7.06 -5.25
C GLY A 118 1.79 -5.62 -5.74
N ALA A 119 2.77 -4.76 -5.43
CA ALA A 119 2.83 -3.39 -5.94
C ALA A 119 2.88 -3.36 -7.47
N LEU A 120 3.76 -4.17 -8.07
CA LEU A 120 3.90 -4.27 -9.52
C LEU A 120 2.59 -4.73 -10.17
N LEU A 121 1.97 -5.79 -9.65
CA LEU A 121 0.69 -6.30 -10.14
C LEU A 121 -0.42 -5.25 -9.97
N GLY A 122 -0.47 -4.54 -8.85
CA GLY A 122 -1.41 -3.44 -8.62
C GLY A 122 -1.30 -2.35 -9.68
N LEU A 123 -0.07 -1.93 -9.99
CA LEU A 123 0.19 -0.92 -11.04
C LEU A 123 -0.17 -1.45 -12.44
N LEU A 124 0.12 -2.72 -12.75
CA LEU A 124 -0.26 -3.35 -14.01
C LEU A 124 -1.79 -3.41 -14.16
N VAL A 125 -2.50 -3.79 -13.09
CA VAL A 125 -3.96 -3.80 -13.06
C VAL A 125 -4.51 -2.38 -13.28
N ALA A 126 -3.93 -1.37 -12.64
CA ALA A 126 -4.32 0.02 -12.87
C ALA A 126 -4.16 0.44 -14.34
N GLN A 127 -3.03 0.07 -14.96
CA GLN A 127 -2.74 0.37 -16.36
C GLN A 127 -3.71 -0.33 -17.31
N ILE A 128 -3.97 -1.62 -17.09
CA ILE A 128 -4.93 -2.42 -17.87
C ILE A 128 -6.34 -1.84 -17.74
N GLN A 129 -6.78 -1.53 -16.51
CA GLN A 129 -8.11 -0.95 -16.27
C GLN A 129 -8.28 0.41 -16.96
N LEU A 130 -7.24 1.25 -16.97
CA LEU A 130 -7.27 2.53 -17.68
C LEU A 130 -7.24 2.35 -19.21
N TYR A 131 -6.50 1.36 -19.72
CA TYR A 131 -6.42 1.06 -21.15
C TYR A 131 -7.76 0.54 -21.70
N PHE A 132 -8.37 -0.44 -21.03
CA PHE A 132 -9.67 -1.01 -21.42
C PHE A 132 -10.87 -0.12 -21.06
N GLY A 133 -10.63 1.05 -20.46
CA GLY A 133 -11.70 1.98 -20.08
C GLY A 133 -12.57 1.47 -18.92
N TRP A 134 -12.13 0.43 -18.20
CA TRP A 134 -12.77 -0.16 -17.02
C TRP A 134 -12.70 0.74 -15.76
N GLY A 135 -12.69 2.05 -15.99
CA GLY A 135 -12.71 3.13 -15.00
C GLY A 135 -13.16 4.49 -15.59
N LYS A 136 -13.64 4.54 -16.84
CA LYS A 136 -14.11 5.80 -17.46
C LYS A 136 -15.58 6.15 -17.17
N ALA A 137 -16.35 5.27 -16.53
CA ALA A 137 -17.82 5.41 -16.51
C ALA A 137 -18.45 6.01 -15.24
N SER A 138 -17.73 6.26 -14.12
CA SER A 138 -18.45 6.71 -12.92
C SER A 138 -17.87 7.79 -12.00
N ARG A 139 -16.57 8.12 -11.93
CA ARG A 139 -16.13 9.01 -10.81
C ARG A 139 -14.98 10.01 -11.02
N PHE A 140 -14.46 10.22 -12.22
CA PHE A 140 -13.75 11.48 -12.48
C PHE A 140 -14.80 12.60 -12.57
N LYS A 141 -15.23 13.14 -11.41
CA LYS A 141 -16.16 14.28 -11.38
C LYS A 141 -15.54 15.39 -12.22
N ARG A 142 -16.20 15.66 -13.35
CA ARG A 142 -16.02 16.88 -14.15
C ARG A 142 -16.13 18.07 -13.19
N HIS A 143 -15.01 18.62 -12.76
CA HIS A 143 -14.92 19.99 -12.24
C HIS A 143 -14.62 20.99 -13.37
N PHE A 144 -14.98 20.63 -14.61
CA PHE A 144 -15.13 21.58 -15.72
C PHE A 144 -16.57 21.53 -16.22
N LYS A 145 -17.51 21.76 -15.30
CA LYS A 145 -18.86 22.19 -15.66
C LYS A 145 -19.43 23.00 -14.50
N ILE A 146 -19.26 24.31 -14.60
CA ILE A 146 -20.17 25.41 -14.24
C ILE A 146 -19.31 26.59 -13.75
N ILE A 147 -19.42 27.68 -14.53
CA ILE A 147 -18.79 29.02 -14.46
C ILE A 147 -17.38 29.12 -15.03
#